data_AF-A0A5N6PZL2-F1
#
_entry.id   AF-A0A5N6PZL2-F1
#
_cell.length_a   1.000
_cell.length_b   1.000
_cell.length_c   1.000
_cell.angle_alpha   90.00
_cell.angle_beta   90.00
_cell.angle_gamma   90.00
#
_symmetry.space_group_name_H-M   'P 1'
#
loop_
_entity.id
_entity.type
_entity.pdbx_description
1 polymer ?
#
loop_
_entity_poly.entity_id
_entity_poly.type
_entity_poly.pdbx_seq_one_letter_code
_entity_poly.pdbx_strand_id
1 'polypeptide(L)'
;MGLSSSKRVAGKLRSSPEFTSACNTVFEQSLSLAQQSFPGIPRYQIASASDRLYQTLSDLHIPLIDNWVTSPPTRSQIDKSLQRSLPEVDGDEIVTLGDSAFMDFAVDLYADAIVSNAQKDLMVKLPIGVAGIAGIGVVTRSGMEVVGTVIGVYAVGVATLVYLSFGG
;
A
#
# COMPACT_ATOMS: atom_id res chain seq x y z
N MET A 1 17.15 -11.66 2.12
CA MET A 1 16.62 -10.52 1.35
C MET A 1 15.21 -10.22 1.87
N GLY A 2 15.01 -9.10 2.56
CA GLY A 2 13.73 -8.80 3.23
C GLY A 2 12.64 -8.36 2.25
N LEU A 3 11.41 -8.81 2.46
CA LEU A 3 10.24 -8.32 1.72
C LEU A 3 10.10 -6.80 1.90
N SER A 4 9.98 -6.06 0.79
CA SER A 4 9.65 -4.62 0.78
C SER A 4 8.41 -4.34 1.64
N SER A 5 8.35 -3.19 2.31
CA SER A 5 7.20 -2.80 3.15
C SER A 5 5.88 -2.89 2.39
N SER A 6 5.85 -2.48 1.11
CA SER A 6 4.67 -2.61 0.24
C SER A 6 4.27 -4.07 0.04
N LYS A 7 5.23 -4.98 -0.14
CA LYS A 7 4.98 -6.42 -0.33
C LYS A 7 4.44 -7.09 0.94
N ARG A 8 4.84 -6.61 2.11
CA ARG A 8 4.29 -7.06 3.41
C ARG A 8 2.84 -6.62 3.59
N VAL A 9 2.55 -5.35 3.28
CA VAL A 9 1.18 -4.81 3.30
C VAL A 9 0.30 -5.53 2.29
N ALA A 10 0.79 -5.72 1.06
CA ALA A 10 0.09 -6.47 0.01
C ALA A 10 -0.24 -7.91 0.44
N GLY A 11 0.69 -8.60 1.10
CA GLY A 11 0.44 -9.93 1.66
C GLY A 11 -0.65 -9.93 2.74
N LYS A 12 -0.69 -8.88 3.58
CA LYS A 12 -1.73 -8.71 4.60
C LYS A 12 -3.10 -8.40 3.99
N LEU A 13 -3.15 -7.54 2.98
CA LEU A 13 -4.38 -7.23 2.24
C LEU A 13 -4.96 -8.48 1.57
N ARG A 14 -4.12 -9.29 0.90
CA ARG A 14 -4.56 -10.56 0.31
C ARG A 14 -5.04 -11.59 1.34
N SER A 15 -4.52 -11.53 2.56
CA SER A 15 -4.97 -12.42 3.65
C SER A 15 -6.26 -11.97 4.34
N SER A 16 -6.72 -10.73 4.08
CA SER A 16 -7.96 -10.20 4.66
C SER A 16 -9.17 -10.66 3.82
N PRO A 17 -10.09 -11.44 4.40
CA PRO A 17 -11.31 -11.85 3.71
C PRO A 17 -12.23 -10.65 3.46
N GLU A 18 -12.22 -9.64 4.32
CA GLU A 18 -13.02 -8.41 4.18
C GLU A 18 -12.60 -7.63 2.94
N PHE A 19 -11.30 -7.44 2.75
CA PHE A 19 -10.74 -6.77 1.59
C PHE A 19 -11.03 -7.53 0.29
N THR A 20 -10.84 -8.86 0.31
CA THR A 20 -11.11 -9.72 -0.84
C THR A 20 -12.59 -9.68 -1.22
N SER A 21 -13.49 -9.76 -0.23
CA SER A 21 -14.94 -9.69 -0.43
C SER A 21 -15.38 -8.33 -0.99
N ALA A 22 -14.81 -7.24 -0.48
CA ALA A 22 -15.07 -5.89 -1.01
C ALA A 22 -14.63 -5.75 -2.47
N CYS A 23 -13.44 -6.26 -2.83
CA CYS A 23 -12.96 -6.24 -4.21
C CYS A 23 -13.88 -7.04 -5.14
N ASN A 24 -14.29 -8.25 -4.75
CA ASN A 24 -15.21 -9.08 -5.54
C ASN A 24 -16.57 -8.39 -5.71
N THR A 25 -17.11 -7.79 -4.64
CA THR A 25 -18.39 -7.08 -4.67
C THR A 25 -18.33 -5.89 -5.64
N VAL A 26 -17.26 -5.09 -5.59
CA VAL A 26 -17.09 -3.95 -6.48
C VAL A 26 -16.89 -4.41 -7.93
N PHE A 27 -16.16 -5.51 -8.14
CA PHE A 27 -15.99 -6.12 -9.44
C PHE A 27 -17.33 -6.53 -10.05
N GLU A 28 -18.14 -7.30 -9.32
CA GLU A 28 -19.48 -7.71 -9.76
C GLU A 28 -20.41 -6.51 -10.01
N GLN A 29 -20.39 -5.50 -9.13
CA GLN A 29 -21.17 -4.28 -9.31
C GLN A 29 -20.75 -3.51 -10.57
N SER A 30 -19.46 -3.41 -10.84
CA SER A 30 -18.96 -2.73 -12.04
C SER A 30 -19.32 -3.48 -13.32
N LEU A 31 -19.26 -4.82 -13.31
CA LEU A 31 -19.74 -5.64 -14.42
C LEU A 31 -21.25 -5.52 -14.64
N SER A 32 -22.02 -5.48 -13.56
CA SER A 32 -23.48 -5.29 -13.60
C SER A 32 -23.83 -3.95 -14.24
N LEU A 33 -23.12 -2.87 -13.88
CA LEU A 33 -23.31 -1.55 -14.48
C LEU A 33 -22.89 -1.47 -15.94
N ALA A 34 -21.87 -2.24 -16.32
CA ALA A 34 -21.47 -2.41 -17.71
C ALA A 34 -22.42 -3.34 -18.49
N GLN A 35 -23.50 -3.86 -17.87
CA GLN A 35 -24.42 -4.85 -18.45
C GLN A 35 -23.71 -6.07 -19.03
N GLN A 36 -22.54 -6.42 -18.46
CA GLN A 36 -21.64 -7.45 -18.99
C GLN A 36 -21.27 -7.25 -20.48
N SER A 37 -21.25 -6.00 -20.95
CA SER A 37 -20.83 -5.65 -22.31
C SER A 37 -19.34 -5.94 -22.57
N PHE A 38 -18.57 -6.16 -21.51
CA PHE A 38 -17.14 -6.44 -21.55
C PHE A 38 -16.82 -7.66 -20.66
N PRO A 39 -15.78 -8.44 -21.01
CA PRO A 39 -15.33 -9.59 -20.21
C PRO A 39 -14.68 -9.19 -18.87
N GLY A 40 -14.44 -7.90 -18.64
CA GLY A 40 -13.83 -7.34 -17.43
C GLY A 40 -14.07 -5.83 -17.33
N ILE A 41 -13.47 -5.18 -16.33
CA ILE A 41 -13.62 -3.75 -16.11
C ILE A 41 -12.76 -2.99 -17.12
N PRO A 42 -13.35 -2.16 -17.99
CA PRO A 42 -12.56 -1.42 -18.96
C PRO A 42 -11.78 -0.28 -18.30
N ARG A 43 -10.62 0.07 -18.87
CA ARG A 43 -9.69 1.08 -18.32
C ARG A 43 -10.33 2.39 -17.89
N TYR A 44 -11.29 2.90 -18.67
CA TYR A 44 -11.96 4.16 -18.38
C TYR A 44 -12.87 4.10 -17.13
N GLN A 45 -13.32 2.92 -16.72
CA GLN A 45 -14.16 2.73 -15.52
C GLN A 45 -13.34 2.48 -14.25
N ILE A 46 -12.03 2.23 -14.35
CA ILE A 46 -11.18 1.87 -13.20
C ILE A 46 -11.13 2.98 -12.15
N ALA A 47 -11.15 4.25 -12.57
CA ALA A 47 -11.21 5.38 -11.65
C ALA A 47 -12.50 5.32 -10.80
N SER A 48 -13.65 5.21 -11.46
CA SER A 48 -14.95 5.08 -10.78
C SER A 48 -15.06 3.81 -9.93
N ALA A 49 -14.45 2.70 -10.37
CA ALA A 49 -14.39 1.47 -9.60
C ALA A 49 -13.53 1.65 -8.34
N SER A 50 -12.39 2.35 -8.45
CA SER A 50 -11.50 2.65 -7.32
C SER A 50 -12.19 3.52 -6.26
N ASP A 51 -12.98 4.51 -6.68
CA ASP A 51 -13.76 5.35 -5.77
C ASP A 51 -14.82 4.54 -5.00
N ARG A 52 -15.52 3.63 -5.68
CA ARG A 52 -16.50 2.71 -5.05
C ARG A 52 -15.84 1.73 -4.09
N LEU A 53 -14.65 1.25 -4.48
CA LEU A 53 -13.81 0.39 -3.65
C LEU A 53 -13.41 1.12 -2.37
N TYR A 54 -13.00 2.38 -2.49
CA TYR A 54 -12.70 3.23 -1.33
C TYR A 54 -13.92 3.42 -0.41
N GLN A 55 -15.09 3.75 -0.97
CA GLN A 55 -16.33 3.89 -0.19
C GLN A 55 -16.68 2.59 0.54
N THR A 56 -16.66 1.47 -0.18
CA THR A 56 -16.97 0.15 0.40
C THR A 56 -16.00 -0.19 1.53
N LEU A 57 -14.69 0.02 1.33
CA LEU A 57 -13.70 -0.26 2.37
C LEU A 57 -13.81 0.70 3.57
N SER A 58 -14.19 1.96 3.34
CA SER A 58 -14.44 2.93 4.39
C SER A 58 -15.70 2.58 5.19
N ASP A 59 -16.75 2.09 4.54
CA ASP A 59 -17.98 1.63 5.20
C ASP A 59 -17.74 0.37 6.05
N LEU A 60 -16.81 -0.50 5.62
CA LEU A 60 -16.40 -1.68 6.37
C LEU A 60 -15.49 -1.36 7.57
N HIS A 61 -15.08 -0.10 7.78
CA HIS A 61 -14.23 0.33 8.89
C HIS A 61 -12.97 -0.54 9.09
N ILE A 62 -12.29 -0.85 7.98
CA ILE A 62 -11.07 -1.65 8.07
C ILE A 62 -9.97 -0.78 8.68
N PRO A 63 -9.40 -1.16 9.84
CA PRO A 63 -8.50 -0.28 10.60
C PRO A 63 -7.24 0.11 9.82
N LEU A 64 -6.78 -0.74 8.90
CA LEU A 64 -5.62 -0.43 8.05
C LEU A 64 -5.90 0.70 7.06
N ILE A 65 -7.16 0.84 6.63
CA ILE A 65 -7.57 1.81 5.63
C ILE A 65 -7.95 3.10 6.33
N ASP A 66 -8.70 3.02 7.43
CA ASP A 66 -9.07 4.19 8.22
C ASP A 66 -7.83 4.92 8.79
N ASN A 67 -6.80 4.19 9.22
CA ASN A 67 -5.60 4.81 9.79
C ASN A 67 -4.66 5.43 8.74
N TRP A 68 -4.61 4.89 7.52
CA TRP A 68 -3.57 5.24 6.54
C TRP A 68 -4.11 5.79 5.22
N VAL A 69 -5.39 5.64 4.92
CA VAL A 69 -6.03 6.07 3.66
C VAL A 69 -7.27 6.90 3.99
N THR A 70 -7.03 8.12 4.48
CA THR A 70 -8.08 9.09 4.86
C THR A 70 -8.68 9.84 3.67
N SER A 71 -8.26 9.53 2.44
CA SER A 71 -8.75 10.15 1.22
C SER A 71 -8.72 9.14 0.08
N PRO A 72 -9.60 9.28 -0.93
CA PRO A 72 -9.64 8.37 -2.06
C PRO A 72 -8.30 8.39 -2.83
N PRO A 73 -7.92 7.26 -3.45
CA PRO A 73 -6.67 7.14 -4.19
C PRO A 73 -6.61 8.16 -5.33
N THR A 74 -5.48 8.86 -5.46
CA THR A 74 -5.32 9.89 -6.50
C THR A 74 -5.15 9.25 -7.88
N ARG A 75 -5.59 9.93 -8.95
CA ARG A 75 -5.45 9.46 -10.34
C ARG A 75 -4.02 9.01 -10.69
N SER A 76 -2.99 9.70 -10.20
CA SER A 76 -1.59 9.31 -10.42
C SER A 76 -1.22 7.97 -9.76
N GLN A 77 -1.81 7.63 -8.61
CA GLN A 77 -1.62 6.34 -7.94
C GLN A 77 -2.35 5.24 -8.71
N ILE A 78 -3.58 5.51 -9.15
CA ILE A 78 -4.37 4.61 -9.99
C ILE A 78 -3.61 4.29 -11.28
N ASP A 79 -3.15 5.30 -12.01
CA ASP A 79 -2.43 5.11 -13.28
C ASP A 79 -1.12 4.33 -13.08
N LYS A 80 -0.39 4.59 -11.98
CA LYS A 80 0.84 3.87 -11.65
C LYS A 80 0.60 2.40 -11.33
N SER A 81 -0.43 2.09 -10.53
CA SER A 81 -0.80 0.70 -10.22
C SER A 81 -1.33 0.00 -11.47
N LEU A 82 -2.11 0.71 -12.27
CA LEU A 82 -2.66 0.20 -13.52
C LEU A 82 -1.56 -0.17 -14.52
N GLN A 83 -0.53 0.67 -14.66
CA GLN A 83 0.63 0.38 -15.52
C GLN A 83 1.40 -0.88 -15.06
N ARG A 84 1.30 -1.26 -13.79
CA ARG A 84 1.93 -2.47 -13.26
C ARG A 84 1.06 -3.71 -13.46
N SER A 85 -0.26 -3.56 -13.40
CA SER A 85 -1.23 -4.66 -13.51
C SER A 85 -1.62 -4.97 -14.95
N LEU A 86 -1.48 -4.02 -15.88
CA LEU A 86 -1.76 -4.23 -17.29
C LEU A 86 -0.47 -4.47 -18.09
N PRO A 87 -0.43 -5.49 -18.95
CA PRO A 87 0.58 -5.55 -19.99
C PRO A 87 0.40 -4.38 -20.96
N GLU A 88 1.49 -3.84 -21.50
CA GLU A 88 1.46 -2.92 -22.64
C GLU A 88 0.87 -3.69 -23.83
N VAL A 89 -0.44 -3.51 -24.07
CA VAL A 89 -1.09 -4.02 -25.27
C VAL A 89 -0.96 -2.95 -26.34
N ASP A 90 -0.20 -3.27 -27.38
CA ASP A 90 -0.03 -2.42 -28.56
C ASP A 90 -1.23 -2.68 -29.50
N GLY A 91 -2.30 -1.88 -29.38
CA GLY A 91 -3.51 -2.01 -30.19
C GLY A 91 -4.74 -1.27 -29.67
N ASP A 92 -5.74 -1.10 -30.53
CA ASP A 92 -7.03 -0.41 -30.29
C ASP A 92 -8.04 -1.27 -29.50
N GLU A 93 -7.56 -2.34 -28.84
CA GLU A 93 -8.40 -3.24 -28.05
C GLU A 93 -8.69 -2.60 -26.68
N ILE A 94 -9.97 -2.60 -26.28
CA ILE A 94 -10.37 -2.07 -24.97
C ILE A 94 -9.75 -2.95 -23.91
N VAL A 95 -8.66 -2.47 -23.30
CA VAL A 95 -7.97 -3.20 -22.24
C VAL A 95 -8.88 -3.28 -21.02
N THR A 96 -9.30 -4.51 -20.69
CA THR A 96 -10.16 -4.83 -19.54
C THR A 96 -9.37 -5.54 -18.45
N LEU A 97 -9.63 -5.22 -17.19
CA LEU A 97 -9.14 -5.99 -16.04
C LEU A 97 -10.15 -7.11 -15.75
N GLY A 98 -9.67 -8.35 -15.83
CA GLY A 98 -10.40 -9.48 -15.25
C GLY A 98 -10.36 -9.44 -13.71
N ASP A 99 -11.09 -10.34 -13.08
CA ASP A 99 -11.26 -10.40 -11.62
C ASP A 99 -9.91 -10.48 -10.87
N SER A 100 -9.05 -11.43 -11.23
CA SER A 100 -7.73 -11.58 -10.61
C SER A 100 -6.82 -10.37 -10.85
N ALA A 101 -6.88 -9.77 -12.03
CA ALA A 101 -6.11 -8.56 -12.36
C ALA A 101 -6.62 -7.33 -11.59
N PHE A 102 -7.93 -7.23 -11.37
CA PHE A 102 -8.54 -6.18 -10.55
C PHE A 102 -8.16 -6.33 -9.07
N MET A 103 -8.15 -7.56 -8.55
CA MET A 103 -7.67 -7.85 -7.21
C MET A 103 -6.19 -7.44 -7.05
N ASP A 104 -5.33 -7.85 -7.98
CA ASP A 104 -3.91 -7.50 -7.95
C ASP A 104 -3.68 -5.99 -8.05
N PHE A 105 -4.43 -5.32 -8.92
CA PHE A 105 -4.46 -3.87 -9.03
C PHE A 105 -4.87 -3.19 -7.71
N ALA A 106 -5.95 -3.66 -7.08
CA ALA A 106 -6.45 -3.11 -5.83
C ALA A 106 -5.43 -3.30 -4.70
N VAL A 107 -4.87 -4.49 -4.57
CA VAL A 107 -3.82 -4.80 -3.57
C VAL A 107 -2.62 -3.87 -3.75
N ASP A 108 -2.13 -3.69 -4.97
CA ASP A 108 -0.98 -2.83 -5.25
C ASP A 108 -1.29 -1.35 -5.01
N LEU A 109 -2.48 -0.88 -5.41
CA LEU A 109 -2.94 0.48 -5.18
C LEU A 109 -2.98 0.82 -3.68
N TYR A 110 -3.65 -0.02 -2.89
CA TYR A 110 -3.79 0.22 -1.45
C TYR A 110 -2.47 -0.01 -0.71
N ALA A 111 -1.65 -0.99 -1.11
CA ALA A 111 -0.33 -1.18 -0.50
C ALA A 111 0.60 0.04 -0.74
N ASP A 112 0.66 0.56 -1.96
CA ASP A 112 1.45 1.75 -2.26
C ASP A 112 0.87 3.01 -1.57
N ALA A 113 -0.46 3.16 -1.51
CA ALA A 113 -1.12 4.27 -0.82
C ALA A 113 -0.86 4.25 0.70
N ILE A 114 -1.04 3.11 1.35
CA ILE A 114 -0.79 2.92 2.79
C ILE A 114 0.67 3.22 3.11
N VAL A 115 1.63 2.67 2.36
CA VAL A 115 3.05 2.90 2.61
C VAL A 115 3.43 4.36 2.37
N SER A 116 2.92 5.00 1.32
CA SER A 116 3.20 6.41 1.02
C SER A 116 2.65 7.33 2.11
N ASN A 117 1.42 7.09 2.58
CA ASN A 117 0.82 7.90 3.63
C ASN A 117 1.48 7.64 5.00
N ALA A 118 1.87 6.39 5.29
CA ALA A 118 2.62 6.07 6.50
C ALA A 118 4.00 6.76 6.53
N GLN A 119 4.69 6.83 5.40
CA GLN A 119 5.95 7.58 5.29
C GLN A 119 5.76 9.08 5.47
N LYS A 120 4.69 9.66 4.91
CA LYS A 120 4.38 11.09 5.08
C LYS A 120 4.04 11.42 6.53
N ASP A 121 3.22 10.60 7.19
CA ASP A 121 2.86 10.80 8.60
C ASP A 121 4.09 10.72 9.51
N LEU A 122 5.04 9.81 9.23
CA LEU A 122 6.31 9.74 9.94
C LEU A 122 7.17 11.00 9.73
N MET A 123 7.23 11.53 8.51
CA MET A 123 7.96 12.78 8.23
C MET A 123 7.37 13.98 8.96
N VAL A 124 6.04 14.07 9.07
CA VAL A 124 5.36 15.15 9.79
C VAL A 124 5.56 15.03 11.30
N LYS A 125 5.58 13.80 11.83
CA LYS A 125 5.74 13.52 13.27
C LYS A 125 7.19 13.56 13.74
N LEU A 126 8.18 13.56 12.84
CA LEU A 126 9.57 13.80 13.19
C LEU A 126 9.76 15.31 13.42
N PRO A 127 9.97 15.78 14.67
CA PRO A 127 10.34 17.16 14.89
C PRO A 127 11.65 17.41 14.13
N ILE A 128 11.64 18.40 13.25
CA ILE A 128 12.76 18.83 12.40
C ILE A 128 14.07 19.06 13.20
N GLY A 129 13.98 19.18 14.54
CA GLY A 129 15.09 19.26 15.47
C GLY A 129 15.87 17.96 15.78
N VAL A 130 15.49 16.78 15.26
CA VAL A 130 16.28 15.52 15.44
C VAL A 130 17.13 15.18 14.21
N ALA A 131 17.13 16.02 13.17
CA ALA A 131 17.96 15.86 11.97
C ALA A 131 19.47 16.18 12.17
N GLY A 132 19.96 16.26 13.42
CA GLY A 132 21.28 16.80 13.73
C GLY A 132 22.03 16.12 14.87
N ILE A 133 22.23 14.79 14.85
CA ILE A 133 23.44 14.17 15.44
C ILE A 133 23.89 13.02 14.52
N ALA A 134 24.31 13.35 13.31
CA ALA A 134 25.32 12.54 12.62
C ALA A 134 26.68 12.93 13.23
N GLY A 135 27.02 12.29 14.35
CA GLY A 135 28.28 12.53 15.06
C GLY A 135 29.47 12.17 14.17
N ILE A 136 30.13 13.20 13.65
CA ILE A 136 31.49 13.13 13.14
C ILE A 136 32.36 12.61 14.28
N GLY A 137 33.05 11.49 14.01
CA GLY A 137 33.90 10.85 14.98
C GLY A 137 34.99 11.77 15.51
N VAL A 138 35.18 11.74 16.83
CA VAL A 138 36.50 12.01 17.42
C VAL A 138 36.90 10.73 18.14
N VAL A 139 37.83 10.01 17.52
CA VAL A 139 38.57 8.91 18.14
C VAL A 139 39.53 9.54 19.13
N THR A 140 39.30 9.34 20.44
CA THR A 140 40.38 9.38 21.43
C THR A 140 40.51 8.00 22.06
N ARG A 141 41.57 7.35 21.63
CA ARG A 141 42.16 6.09 22.10
C ARG A 141 42.36 6.10 23.63
N SER A 142 41.74 5.17 24.35
CA SER A 142 42.31 4.56 25.56
C SER A 142 41.61 3.24 25.83
N GLY A 143 42.39 2.16 25.95
CA GLY A 143 41.94 0.79 25.71
C GLY A 143 41.19 0.14 26.88
N MET A 144 40.23 -0.71 26.52
CA MET A 144 40.02 -2.06 27.04
C MET A 144 38.85 -2.69 26.26
N GLU A 145 38.96 -3.99 26.07
CA GLU A 145 38.13 -4.85 25.22
C GLU A 145 36.62 -4.66 25.41
N VAL A 146 35.88 -4.47 24.30
CA VAL A 146 34.55 -5.08 24.13
C VAL A 146 34.35 -5.38 22.63
N VAL A 147 34.33 -6.67 22.30
CA VAL A 147 33.82 -7.20 21.03
C VAL A 147 32.30 -7.07 21.09
N GLY A 148 31.69 -6.30 20.18
CA GLY A 148 30.24 -6.08 20.20
C GLY A 148 29.70 -5.58 18.88
N THR A 149 29.19 -6.53 18.09
CA THR A 149 28.38 -6.40 16.88
C THR A 149 27.55 -5.11 16.77
N VAL A 150 27.94 -4.21 15.86
CA VAL A 150 27.10 -3.09 15.41
C VAL A 150 26.19 -3.58 14.29
N ILE A 151 25.08 -4.24 14.64
CA ILE A 151 23.97 -4.50 13.72
C ILE A 151 22.67 -4.34 14.50
N GLY A 152 21.87 -3.34 14.12
CA GLY A 152 20.43 -3.39 14.36
C GLY A 152 19.86 -2.30 15.26
N VAL A 153 19.70 -1.08 14.73
CA VAL A 153 18.69 -0.13 15.25
C VAL A 153 17.66 0.29 14.18
N TYR A 154 17.88 0.00 12.90
CA TYR A 154 17.00 0.50 11.82
C TYR A 154 15.80 -0.38 11.43
N ALA A 155 15.62 -1.57 12.03
CA ALA A 155 14.51 -2.46 11.69
C ALA A 155 13.42 -2.59 12.78
N VAL A 156 13.71 -2.18 14.01
CA VAL A 156 12.80 -2.42 15.14
C VAL A 156 11.65 -1.43 15.16
N GLY A 157 11.88 -0.14 14.83
CA GLY A 157 10.85 0.90 14.90
C GLY A 157 9.68 0.71 13.92
N VAL A 158 9.91 0.11 12.74
CA VAL A 158 8.85 -0.16 11.77
C VAL A 158 8.02 -1.39 12.17
N ALA A 159 8.64 -2.35 12.86
CA ALA A 159 7.93 -3.54 13.32
C ALA A 159 7.05 -3.24 14.54
N THR A 160 7.49 -2.39 15.47
CA THR A 160 6.74 -2.08 16.69
C THR A 160 5.49 -1.25 16.43
N LEU A 161 5.52 -0.29 15.51
CA LEU A 161 4.33 0.51 15.18
C LEU A 161 3.25 -0.31 14.45
N VAL A 162 3.67 -1.24 13.58
CA VAL A 162 2.73 -2.18 12.93
C VAL A 162 2.21 -3.20 13.94
N TYR A 163 3.03 -3.69 14.86
CA TYR A 163 2.59 -4.65 15.88
C TYR A 163 1.62 -4.02 16.90
N LEU A 164 1.86 -2.77 17.33
CA LEU A 164 0.95 -2.07 18.23
C LEU A 164 -0.41 -1.75 17.60
N SER A 165 -0.44 -1.45 16.29
CA SER A 165 -1.70 -1.21 15.57
C SER A 165 -2.56 -2.47 15.40
N PHE A 166 -2.04 -3.65 15.74
CA PHE A 166 -2.71 -4.95 15.67
C PHE A 166 -2.98 -5.58 17.05
N GLY A 167 -2.65 -4.90 18.15
CA GLY A 167 -2.68 -5.44 19.52
C GLY A 167 -3.48 -4.61 20.52
N GLY A 168 -4.64 -4.09 20.09
CA GLY A 168 -5.65 -3.47 20.95
C GLY A 168 -6.98 -4.21 20.84
#